data_AF-G3Y7K8-F1
#
_entry.id   AF-G3Y7K8-F1
#
_cell.length_a   1.000
_cell.length_b   1.000
_cell.length_c   1.000
_cell.angle_alpha   90.00
_cell.angle_beta   90.00
_cell.angle_gamma   90.00
#
_symmetry.space_group_name_H-M   'P 1'
#
loop_
_entity.id
_entity.type
_entity.pdbx_description
1 polymer ?
#
loop_
_entity_poly.entity_id
_entity_poly.type
_entity_poly.pdbx_seq_one_letter_code
_entity_poly.pdbx_strand_id
1 'polypeptide(L)'
;MTVPNSKDAHVLIIGAGITGLILAQSLKKAGIRYSIFEKEVSMNYRSNEWTMAIHWSLDRLRDILPADRFAHMESVSCNPDVALDAGGNYPIIHGETGHLIAGVPYAKGLRVPRSKMRDLCSKGIEVQYGKNLIDVAFTESQKGVVAFFDDGSMVSGTILIGADGPRSKVREFAMGSAEKAAVSRFPIFHTNMTVTYNDAEKARYVRQRFPTSYLALSDKSYHAFQSSSMPDGPDHPESWVFHLAMAWFMEHGQPATYRERLDMIREKAQSLAEPARSSFTWIPDDTQVHKADISYWVTQPWDNRQGRLTLIGDAAHPMPPYRGQGLNHCICDTSHLLAGIQKVVAGTATLKEAITAYEAEMIPRGREEVKCSVENGYMLHDWDQVRESPVFRQGFRPMSGHDRGSVDGHEKMQPKDIAAN
;
A
#
# COMPACT_ATOMS: atom_id res chain seq x y z
N MET A 1 -3.69 15.17 -38.32
CA MET A 1 -4.48 14.91 -37.10
C MET A 1 -4.18 16.03 -36.13
N THR A 2 -5.18 16.83 -35.77
CA THR A 2 -4.99 17.97 -34.87
C THR A 2 -4.83 17.47 -33.44
N VAL A 3 -3.71 17.82 -32.82
CA VAL A 3 -3.42 17.58 -31.40
C VAL A 3 -4.55 18.24 -30.58
N PRO A 4 -5.19 17.53 -29.63
CA PRO A 4 -6.21 18.14 -28.78
C PRO A 4 -5.64 19.38 -28.09
N ASN A 5 -6.37 20.49 -28.15
CA ASN A 5 -5.91 21.73 -27.51
C ASN A 5 -5.81 21.52 -26.00
N SER A 6 -4.67 21.90 -25.43
CA SER A 6 -4.20 21.39 -24.15
C SER A 6 -4.82 22.01 -22.88
N LYS A 7 -5.99 22.66 -23.02
CA LYS A 7 -6.77 23.21 -21.90
C LYS A 7 -7.99 22.36 -21.50
N ASP A 8 -8.27 21.28 -22.24
CA ASP A 8 -9.48 20.47 -22.07
C ASP A 8 -9.24 19.07 -21.46
N ALA A 9 -7.99 18.73 -21.09
CA ALA A 9 -7.69 17.45 -20.45
C ALA A 9 -8.37 17.38 -19.07
N HIS A 10 -9.31 16.45 -18.91
CA HIS A 10 -10.06 16.24 -17.67
C HIS A 10 -9.91 14.77 -17.24
N VAL A 11 -9.17 14.57 -16.17
CA VAL A 11 -8.88 13.25 -15.59
C VAL A 11 -10.00 12.83 -14.63
N LEU A 12 -10.64 11.68 -14.88
CA LEU A 12 -11.57 11.06 -13.93
C LEU A 12 -10.83 10.01 -13.12
N ILE A 13 -10.79 10.17 -11.79
CA ILE A 13 -10.16 9.24 -10.85
C ILE A 13 -11.24 8.47 -10.12
N ILE A 14 -11.25 7.14 -10.25
CA ILE A 14 -12.22 6.28 -9.55
C ILE A 14 -11.52 5.67 -8.34
N GLY A 15 -11.94 6.06 -7.14
CA GLY A 15 -11.39 5.65 -5.85
C GLY A 15 -10.61 6.75 -5.14
N ALA A 16 -11.04 7.11 -3.92
CA ALA A 16 -10.33 8.04 -3.03
C ALA A 16 -9.57 7.31 -1.91
N GLY A 17 -8.94 6.19 -2.29
CA GLY A 17 -7.86 5.58 -1.52
C GLY A 17 -6.59 6.44 -1.54
N ILE A 18 -5.53 5.99 -0.88
CA ILE A 18 -4.26 6.74 -0.85
C ILE A 18 -3.73 7.00 -2.26
N THR A 19 -3.74 5.99 -3.13
CA THR A 19 -3.28 6.11 -4.52
C THR A 19 -4.04 7.18 -5.30
N GLY A 20 -5.38 7.17 -5.25
CA GLY A 20 -6.20 8.17 -5.93
C GLY A 20 -5.99 9.58 -5.37
N LEU A 21 -5.82 9.72 -4.05
CA LEU A 21 -5.54 11.01 -3.41
C LEU A 21 -4.14 11.55 -3.74
N ILE A 22 -3.11 10.70 -3.80
CA ILE A 22 -1.77 11.11 -4.25
C ILE A 22 -1.83 11.57 -5.70
N LEU A 23 -2.53 10.83 -6.58
CA LEU A 23 -2.73 11.26 -7.97
C LEU A 23 -3.47 12.61 -8.06
N ALA A 24 -4.55 12.80 -7.29
CA ALA A 24 -5.30 14.06 -7.26
C ALA A 24 -4.42 15.23 -6.80
N GLN A 25 -3.62 15.07 -5.74
CA GLN A 25 -2.66 16.08 -5.29
C GLN A 25 -1.61 16.40 -6.36
N SER A 26 -1.12 15.37 -7.05
CA SER A 26 -0.11 15.51 -8.10
C SER A 26 -0.65 16.24 -9.33
N LEU A 27 -1.88 15.94 -9.75
CA LEU A 27 -2.57 16.63 -10.84
C LEU A 27 -2.89 18.09 -10.45
N LYS A 28 -3.32 18.31 -9.20
CA LYS A 28 -3.54 19.66 -8.65
C LYS A 28 -2.27 20.49 -8.69
N LYS A 29 -1.13 19.94 -8.24
CA LYS A 29 0.19 20.58 -8.30
C LYS A 29 0.57 20.98 -9.74
N ALA A 30 0.26 20.11 -10.70
CA ALA A 30 0.55 20.33 -12.11
C ALA A 30 -0.47 21.23 -12.83
N GLY A 31 -1.52 21.72 -12.16
CA GLY A 31 -2.57 22.53 -12.79
C GLY A 31 -3.44 21.76 -13.79
N ILE A 32 -3.50 20.42 -13.68
CA ILE A 32 -4.28 19.56 -14.57
C ILE A 32 -5.67 19.34 -13.96
N ARG A 33 -6.73 19.55 -14.75
CA ARG A 33 -8.11 19.38 -14.30
C ARG A 33 -8.42 17.91 -14.02
N TYR A 34 -9.04 17.65 -12.87
CA TYR A 34 -9.46 16.31 -12.47
C TYR A 34 -10.79 16.33 -11.71
N SER A 35 -11.42 15.15 -11.60
CA SER A 35 -12.48 14.86 -10.64
C SER A 35 -12.21 13.50 -10.02
N ILE A 36 -12.45 13.37 -8.71
CA ILE A 36 -12.22 12.13 -7.97
C ILE A 36 -13.51 11.67 -7.31
N PHE A 37 -13.81 10.39 -7.48
CA PHE A 37 -15.06 9.75 -7.08
C PHE A 37 -14.78 8.64 -6.07
N GLU A 38 -15.61 8.51 -5.04
CA GLU A 38 -15.49 7.48 -4.02
C GLU A 38 -16.85 6.87 -3.75
N LYS A 39 -16.91 5.53 -3.71
CA LYS A 39 -18.15 4.79 -3.47
C LYS A 39 -18.61 4.87 -2.00
N GLU A 40 -17.67 4.99 -1.08
CA GLU A 40 -17.99 5.17 0.34
C GLU A 40 -18.65 6.55 0.54
N VAL A 41 -19.48 6.67 1.58
CA VAL A 41 -20.26 7.90 1.84
C VAL A 41 -19.44 9.01 2.50
N SER A 42 -18.27 8.69 3.06
CA SER A 42 -17.37 9.65 3.71
C SER A 42 -15.93 9.15 3.79
N MET A 43 -15.00 10.06 4.11
CA MET A 43 -13.61 9.70 4.40
C MET A 43 -13.55 8.75 5.61
N ASN A 44 -12.69 7.73 5.52
CA ASN A 44 -12.49 6.73 6.58
C ASN A 44 -13.78 6.09 7.12
N TYR A 45 -14.81 5.92 6.28
CA TYR A 45 -16.07 5.26 6.65
C TYR A 45 -15.89 3.87 7.29
N ARG A 46 -14.89 3.11 6.83
CA ARG A 46 -14.49 1.84 7.44
C ARG A 46 -13.45 2.08 8.55
N SER A 47 -13.67 1.48 9.72
CA SER A 47 -12.87 1.63 10.93
C SER A 47 -11.52 0.90 10.93
N ASN A 48 -11.26 0.03 9.96
CA ASN A 48 -10.01 -0.75 9.95
C ASN A 48 -8.81 0.16 9.66
N GLU A 49 -7.90 0.22 10.63
CA GLU A 49 -6.64 0.96 10.54
C GLU A 49 -5.46 0.00 10.34
N TRP A 50 -4.45 0.49 9.63
CA TRP A 50 -3.15 -0.16 9.47
C TRP A 50 -2.12 0.88 9.07
N THR A 51 -0.86 0.46 9.05
CA THR A 51 0.27 1.32 8.74
C THR A 51 0.99 0.83 7.49
N MET A 52 1.61 1.73 6.73
CA MET A 52 2.37 1.39 5.52
C MET A 52 3.75 2.01 5.57
N ALA A 53 4.75 1.36 4.97
CA ALA A 53 6.09 1.90 4.82
C ALA A 53 6.26 2.56 3.45
N ILE A 54 6.94 3.70 3.43
CA ILE A 54 7.44 4.38 2.23
C ILE A 54 8.95 4.38 2.36
N HIS A 55 9.65 3.84 1.35
CA HIS A 55 11.10 3.69 1.35
C HIS A 55 11.69 4.15 0.01
N TRP A 56 11.95 3.25 -0.94
CA TRP A 56 12.59 3.60 -2.22
C TRP A 56 11.79 4.60 -3.06
N SER A 57 10.47 4.74 -2.83
CA SER A 57 9.64 5.70 -3.54
C SER A 57 9.56 7.08 -2.85
N LEU A 58 10.27 7.33 -1.75
CA LEU A 58 10.12 8.56 -0.98
C LEU A 58 10.50 9.81 -1.78
N ASP A 59 11.61 9.78 -2.52
CA ASP A 59 12.04 10.92 -3.32
C ASP A 59 11.03 11.20 -4.45
N ARG A 60 10.43 10.16 -5.05
CA ARG A 60 9.32 10.32 -6.01
C ARG A 60 8.10 10.97 -5.37
N LEU A 61 7.76 10.59 -4.13
CA LEU A 61 6.65 11.20 -3.41
C LEU A 61 6.88 12.70 -3.19
N ARG A 62 8.12 13.10 -2.87
CA ARG A 62 8.53 14.51 -2.75
C ARG A 62 8.33 15.27 -4.05
N ASP A 63 8.67 14.65 -5.18
CA ASP A 63 8.56 15.29 -6.49
C ASP A 63 7.11 15.48 -6.93
N ILE A 64 6.22 14.53 -6.63
CA ILE A 64 4.83 14.57 -7.10
C ILE A 64 3.87 15.31 -6.14
N LEU A 65 4.12 15.29 -4.82
CA LEU A 65 3.27 16.03 -3.87
C LEU A 65 3.56 17.54 -3.88
N PRO A 66 2.54 18.38 -3.60
CA PRO A 66 2.77 19.78 -3.25
C PRO A 66 3.73 19.91 -2.05
N ALA A 67 4.58 20.94 -2.06
CA ALA A 67 5.63 21.12 -1.06
C ALA A 67 5.08 21.25 0.38
N ASP A 68 3.95 21.95 0.54
CA ASP A 68 3.23 22.08 1.80
C ASP A 68 2.68 20.74 2.30
N ARG A 69 2.25 19.84 1.41
CA ARG A 69 1.84 18.48 1.81
C ARG A 69 3.03 17.65 2.23
N PHE A 70 4.12 17.66 1.45
CA PHE A 70 5.31 16.87 1.76
C PHE A 70 5.99 17.31 3.07
N ALA A 71 5.97 18.62 3.37
CA ALA A 71 6.52 19.16 4.62
C ALA A 71 5.88 18.57 5.89
N HIS A 72 4.67 18.00 5.80
CA HIS A 72 4.00 17.37 6.94
C HIS A 72 4.24 15.85 7.05
N MET A 73 5.01 15.22 6.16
CA MET A 73 5.20 13.75 6.16
C MET A 73 5.77 13.22 7.48
N GLU A 74 6.71 13.94 8.11
CA GLU A 74 7.27 13.57 9.42
C GLU A 74 6.20 13.64 10.52
N SER A 75 5.40 14.70 10.54
CA SER A 75 4.34 14.90 11.54
C SER A 75 3.22 13.86 11.46
N VAL A 76 2.97 13.31 10.28
CA VAL A 76 1.96 12.24 10.08
C VAL A 76 2.56 10.84 10.17
N SER A 77 3.86 10.72 10.40
CA SER A 77 4.52 9.43 10.52
C SER A 77 4.12 8.69 11.80
N CYS A 78 4.41 7.40 11.81
CA CYS A 78 4.31 6.53 12.98
C CYS A 78 5.29 6.95 14.08
N ASN A 79 6.45 7.50 13.69
CA ASN A 79 7.48 7.91 14.62
C ASN A 79 8.04 9.29 14.23
N PRO A 80 7.40 10.39 14.68
CA PRO A 80 7.83 11.75 14.37
C PRO A 80 9.24 12.11 14.87
N ASP A 81 9.82 11.34 15.80
CA ASP A 81 11.17 11.58 16.31
C ASP A 81 12.27 11.06 15.36
N VAL A 82 11.89 10.34 14.30
CA VAL A 82 12.81 9.79 13.30
C VAL A 82 12.70 10.59 12.01
N ALA A 83 13.76 11.32 11.68
CA ALA A 83 13.86 12.08 10.43
C ALA A 83 13.77 11.15 9.21
N LEU A 84 13.23 11.68 8.10
CA LEU A 84 13.01 10.90 6.88
C LEU A 84 14.29 10.30 6.27
N ASP A 85 15.42 10.97 6.48
CA ASP A 85 16.75 10.60 5.96
C ASP A 85 17.66 9.95 6.99
N ALA A 86 17.15 9.66 8.19
CA ALA A 86 17.90 8.94 9.23
C ALA A 86 18.30 7.51 8.79
N GLY A 87 17.62 6.98 7.76
CA GLY A 87 17.78 5.61 7.29
C GLY A 87 17.44 4.59 8.38
N GLY A 88 18.04 3.41 8.27
CA GLY A 88 17.97 2.38 9.30
C GLY A 88 17.67 1.00 8.73
N ASN A 89 17.27 0.11 9.64
CA ASN A 89 16.94 -1.28 9.34
C ASN A 89 15.53 -1.57 9.80
N TYR A 90 14.73 -2.22 8.95
CA TYR A 90 13.50 -2.86 9.37
C TYR A 90 13.83 -4.23 10.01
N PRO A 91 13.61 -4.38 11.32
CA PRO A 91 14.08 -5.55 12.04
C PRO A 91 13.17 -6.76 11.82
N ILE A 92 13.80 -7.88 11.48
CA ILE A 92 13.22 -9.21 11.44
C ILE A 92 13.85 -10.03 12.56
N ILE A 93 13.03 -10.47 13.51
CA ILE A 93 13.46 -11.22 14.69
C ILE A 93 12.96 -12.66 14.66
N HIS A 94 13.68 -13.53 15.35
CA HIS A 94 13.22 -14.87 15.67
C HIS A 94 12.10 -14.76 16.71
N GLY A 95 10.97 -15.41 16.45
CA GLY A 95 9.78 -15.34 17.29
C GLY A 95 10.05 -15.83 18.71
N GLU A 96 10.63 -17.02 18.85
CA GLU A 96 10.82 -17.73 20.11
C GLU A 96 12.01 -17.21 20.94
N THR A 97 13.06 -16.66 20.32
CA THR A 97 14.25 -16.17 21.04
C THR A 97 14.31 -14.65 21.11
N GLY A 98 13.61 -13.94 20.21
CA GLY A 98 13.67 -12.50 20.07
C GLY A 98 14.97 -12.00 19.44
N HIS A 99 15.89 -12.87 19.05
CA HIS A 99 17.15 -12.44 18.44
C HIS A 99 16.91 -11.86 17.05
N LEU A 100 17.73 -10.89 16.66
CA LEU A 100 17.66 -10.30 15.33
C LEU A 100 18.18 -11.33 14.31
N ILE A 101 17.35 -11.74 13.35
CA ILE A 101 17.77 -12.63 12.26
C ILE A 101 18.25 -11.79 11.07
N ALA A 102 17.56 -10.70 10.76
CA ALA A 102 17.94 -9.79 9.69
C ALA A 102 17.48 -8.36 9.98
N GLY A 103 18.20 -7.39 9.44
CA GLY A 103 17.76 -6.00 9.33
C GLY A 103 17.64 -5.65 7.85
N VAL A 104 16.43 -5.33 7.38
CA VAL A 104 16.25 -4.92 5.98
C VAL A 104 16.59 -3.43 5.85
N PRO A 105 17.67 -3.06 5.15
CA PRO A 105 18.14 -1.68 5.14
C PRO A 105 17.26 -0.78 4.29
N TYR A 106 17.12 0.47 4.71
CA TYR A 106 16.58 1.55 3.90
C TYR A 106 17.37 2.85 4.16
N ALA A 107 17.70 3.59 3.10
CA ALA A 107 18.48 4.82 3.21
C ALA A 107 17.63 6.01 3.67
N LYS A 108 16.38 6.05 3.22
CA LYS A 108 15.39 7.05 3.59
C LYS A 108 14.04 6.36 3.65
N GLY A 109 13.16 6.83 4.52
CA GLY A 109 11.83 6.26 4.62
C GLY A 109 11.12 6.61 5.90
N LEU A 110 9.86 6.20 5.94
CA LEU A 110 9.01 6.36 7.09
C LEU A 110 7.89 5.32 7.04
N ARG A 111 7.24 5.13 8.19
CA ARG A 111 5.98 4.40 8.28
C ARG A 111 4.87 5.39 8.59
N VAL A 112 3.71 5.25 7.96
CA VAL A 112 2.57 6.16 8.14
C VAL A 112 1.30 5.38 8.48
N PRO A 113 0.45 5.84 9.42
CA PRO A 113 -0.91 5.35 9.56
C PRO A 113 -1.73 5.67 8.31
N ARG A 114 -2.59 4.75 7.88
CA ARG A 114 -3.39 4.95 6.66
C ARG A 114 -4.34 6.14 6.79
N SER A 115 -5.04 6.28 7.91
CA SER A 115 -5.95 7.42 8.10
C SER A 115 -5.22 8.76 7.98
N LYS A 116 -4.06 8.92 8.65
CA LYS A 116 -3.26 10.14 8.60
C LYS A 116 -2.75 10.45 7.20
N MET A 117 -2.27 9.44 6.46
CA MET A 117 -1.84 9.63 5.07
C MET A 117 -3.01 10.06 4.17
N ARG A 118 -4.19 9.44 4.32
CA ARG A 118 -5.40 9.84 3.59
C ARG A 118 -5.83 11.26 3.95
N ASP A 119 -5.85 11.61 5.23
CA ASP A 119 -6.22 12.95 5.67
C ASP A 119 -5.27 14.00 5.06
N LEU A 120 -3.95 13.78 5.15
CA LEU A 120 -2.95 14.66 4.56
C LEU A 120 -3.17 14.86 3.05
N CYS A 121 -3.35 13.76 2.30
CA CYS A 121 -3.55 13.84 0.86
C CYS A 121 -4.96 14.32 0.47
N SER A 122 -5.95 14.30 1.37
CA SER A 122 -7.30 14.82 1.10
C SER A 122 -7.40 16.35 1.21
N LYS A 123 -6.43 17.02 1.87
CA LYS A 123 -6.51 18.46 2.12
C LYS A 123 -6.59 19.25 0.80
N GLY A 124 -7.69 19.99 0.64
CA GLY A 124 -7.97 20.79 -0.55
C GLY A 124 -8.28 19.97 -1.80
N ILE A 125 -8.67 18.71 -1.66
CA ILE A 125 -9.19 17.85 -2.73
C ILE A 125 -10.70 17.70 -2.54
N GLU A 126 -11.48 18.04 -3.57
CA GLU A 126 -12.93 17.87 -3.55
C GLU A 126 -13.28 16.44 -4.00
N VAL A 127 -13.49 15.56 -3.02
CA VAL A 127 -13.88 14.17 -3.27
C VAL A 127 -15.40 14.06 -3.36
N GLN A 128 -15.89 13.47 -4.46
CA GLN A 128 -17.30 13.17 -4.64
C GLN A 128 -17.62 11.79 -4.05
N TYR A 129 -18.11 11.78 -2.81
CA TYR A 129 -18.49 10.57 -2.07
C TYR A 129 -19.87 10.03 -2.51
N GLY A 130 -20.13 8.76 -2.18
CA GLY A 130 -21.35 8.05 -2.58
C GLY A 130 -21.46 7.80 -4.09
N LYS A 131 -20.33 7.85 -4.82
CA LYS A 131 -20.24 7.72 -6.27
C LYS A 131 -19.68 6.34 -6.64
N ASN A 132 -20.57 5.35 -6.73
CA ASN A 132 -20.20 4.00 -7.11
C ASN A 132 -20.33 3.83 -8.63
N LEU A 133 -19.19 3.60 -9.30
CA LEU A 133 -19.11 3.44 -10.76
C LEU A 133 -19.81 2.13 -11.19
N ILE A 134 -20.75 2.22 -12.12
CA ILE A 134 -21.49 1.07 -12.64
C ILE A 134 -21.23 0.78 -14.11
N ASP A 135 -20.87 1.79 -14.91
CA ASP A 135 -20.59 1.63 -16.33
C ASP A 135 -19.63 2.71 -16.88
N VAL A 136 -19.03 2.43 -18.03
CA VAL A 136 -18.15 3.35 -18.76
C VAL A 136 -18.41 3.27 -20.27
N ALA A 137 -18.67 4.42 -20.89
CA ALA A 137 -18.77 4.56 -22.34
C ALA A 137 -17.59 5.33 -22.93
N PHE A 138 -17.23 5.02 -24.17
CA PHE A 138 -16.14 5.65 -24.90
C PHE A 138 -16.71 6.36 -26.12
N THR A 139 -16.47 7.67 -26.24
CA THR A 139 -17.05 8.47 -27.32
C THR A 139 -16.54 8.03 -28.69
N GLU A 140 -17.40 8.04 -29.71
CA GLU A 140 -17.05 7.70 -31.10
C GLU A 140 -15.98 8.62 -31.70
N SER A 141 -15.94 9.88 -31.25
CA SER A 141 -14.91 10.85 -31.63
C SER A 141 -13.49 10.46 -31.17
N GLN A 142 -13.35 9.38 -30.39
CA GLN A 142 -12.13 8.93 -29.74
C GLN A 142 -11.49 9.95 -28.78
N LYS A 143 -12.24 10.98 -28.37
CA LYS A 143 -11.71 12.09 -27.57
C LYS A 143 -12.05 12.02 -26.08
N GLY A 144 -12.97 11.16 -25.68
CA GLY A 144 -13.39 11.12 -24.27
C GLY A 144 -13.95 9.78 -23.81
N VAL A 145 -14.26 9.80 -22.53
CA VAL A 145 -14.83 8.72 -21.72
C VAL A 145 -15.95 9.30 -20.87
N VAL A 146 -17.01 8.52 -20.63
CA VAL A 146 -18.12 8.89 -19.77
C VAL A 146 -18.26 7.83 -18.68
N ALA A 147 -18.19 8.25 -17.42
CA ALA A 147 -18.42 7.42 -16.25
C ALA A 147 -19.89 7.53 -15.82
N PHE A 148 -20.53 6.39 -15.53
CA PHE A 148 -21.89 6.31 -15.03
C PHE A 148 -21.91 5.77 -13.60
N PHE A 149 -22.66 6.42 -12.73
CA PHE A 149 -22.76 6.07 -11.31
C PHE A 149 -24.16 5.53 -10.96
N ASP A 150 -24.26 4.77 -9.87
CA ASP A 150 -25.51 4.15 -9.42
C ASP A 150 -26.60 5.13 -8.97
N ASP A 151 -26.22 6.36 -8.62
CA ASP A 151 -27.16 7.46 -8.38
C ASP A 151 -27.76 8.09 -9.66
N GLY A 152 -27.42 7.54 -10.83
CA GLY A 152 -27.88 8.00 -12.14
C GLY A 152 -27.09 9.18 -12.71
N SER A 153 -26.11 9.72 -11.96
CA SER A 153 -25.24 10.77 -12.48
C SER A 153 -24.24 10.22 -13.50
N MET A 154 -23.81 11.10 -14.41
CA MET A 154 -22.78 10.80 -15.39
C MET A 154 -21.77 11.94 -15.49
N VAL A 155 -20.50 11.60 -15.70
CA VAL A 155 -19.43 12.58 -15.85
C VAL A 155 -18.55 12.23 -17.05
N SER A 156 -18.36 13.21 -17.94
CA SER A 156 -17.47 13.10 -19.09
C SER A 156 -16.06 13.60 -18.73
N GLY A 157 -15.05 12.95 -19.29
CA GLY A 157 -13.65 13.35 -19.20
C GLY A 157 -12.84 12.88 -20.41
N THR A 158 -11.54 13.13 -20.40
CA THR A 158 -10.62 12.70 -21.46
C THR A 158 -10.03 11.32 -21.18
N ILE A 159 -9.79 11.01 -19.89
CA ILE A 159 -9.24 9.74 -19.43
C ILE A 159 -9.90 9.34 -18.10
N LEU A 160 -10.13 8.04 -17.93
CA LEU A 160 -10.58 7.43 -16.69
C LEU A 160 -9.47 6.57 -16.10
N ILE A 161 -9.12 6.81 -14.84
CA ILE A 161 -8.05 6.12 -14.12
C ILE A 161 -8.66 5.35 -12.96
N GLY A 162 -8.50 4.03 -12.98
CA GLY A 162 -8.88 3.16 -11.86
C GLY A 162 -7.85 3.22 -10.74
N ALA A 163 -8.26 3.74 -9.60
CA ALA A 163 -7.54 3.72 -8.32
C ALA A 163 -8.43 3.12 -7.21
N ASP A 164 -9.36 2.25 -7.60
CA ASP A 164 -10.48 1.70 -6.84
C ASP A 164 -10.17 0.35 -6.15
N GLY A 165 -8.88 0.07 -6.01
CA GLY A 165 -8.36 -0.97 -5.13
C GLY A 165 -8.44 -2.40 -5.71
N PRO A 166 -8.25 -3.41 -4.85
CA PRO A 166 -8.04 -4.79 -5.29
C PRO A 166 -9.25 -5.39 -6.00
N ARG A 167 -10.47 -4.88 -5.81
CA ARG A 167 -11.68 -5.34 -6.51
C ARG A 167 -12.16 -4.28 -7.51
N SER A 168 -11.23 -3.74 -8.28
CA SER A 168 -11.44 -2.63 -9.20
C SER A 168 -12.52 -2.95 -10.25
N LYS A 169 -13.54 -2.09 -10.32
CA LYS A 169 -14.55 -2.10 -11.37
C LYS A 169 -13.95 -1.62 -12.69
N VAL A 170 -13.02 -0.67 -12.62
CA VAL A 170 -12.31 -0.18 -13.81
C VAL A 170 -11.49 -1.28 -14.47
N ARG A 171 -10.87 -2.17 -13.67
CA ARG A 171 -10.16 -3.34 -14.19
C ARG A 171 -11.11 -4.32 -14.90
N GLU A 172 -12.35 -4.49 -14.42
CA GLU A 172 -13.35 -5.30 -15.13
C GLU A 172 -13.62 -4.75 -16.54
N PHE A 173 -13.79 -3.43 -16.68
CA PHE A 173 -13.99 -2.79 -17.98
C PHE A 173 -12.77 -2.89 -18.89
N ALA A 174 -11.57 -2.77 -18.33
CA ALA A 174 -10.29 -2.90 -19.05
C ALA A 174 -10.10 -4.32 -19.61
N MET A 175 -10.43 -5.34 -18.82
CA MET A 175 -10.29 -6.75 -19.18
C MET A 175 -11.47 -7.28 -20.03
N GLY A 176 -12.58 -6.52 -20.08
CA GLY A 176 -13.81 -6.90 -20.77
C GLY A 176 -14.64 -7.97 -20.07
N SER A 177 -14.24 -8.44 -18.88
CA SER A 177 -15.05 -9.32 -18.04
C SER A 177 -14.62 -9.29 -16.57
N ALA A 178 -15.59 -9.51 -15.67
CA ALA A 178 -15.32 -9.63 -14.24
C ALA A 178 -14.44 -10.85 -13.91
N GLU A 179 -14.60 -11.96 -14.65
CA GLU A 179 -13.80 -13.18 -14.47
C GLU A 179 -12.30 -12.92 -14.69
N LYS A 180 -11.92 -12.22 -15.77
CA LYS A 180 -10.51 -11.92 -16.05
C LYS A 180 -9.90 -10.92 -15.08
N ALA A 181 -10.72 -10.06 -14.50
CA ALA A 181 -10.32 -9.06 -13.51
C ALA A 181 -10.36 -9.58 -12.06
N ALA A 182 -10.86 -10.79 -11.83
CA ALA A 182 -11.04 -11.36 -10.51
C ALA A 182 -9.70 -11.60 -9.81
N VAL A 183 -9.63 -11.24 -8.53
CA VAL A 183 -8.47 -11.51 -7.68
C VAL A 183 -8.44 -12.97 -7.23
N SER A 184 -7.25 -13.52 -7.09
CA SER A 184 -7.01 -14.78 -6.40
C SER A 184 -6.95 -14.56 -4.89
N ARG A 185 -7.56 -15.47 -4.13
CA ARG A 185 -7.42 -15.50 -2.67
C ARG A 185 -6.02 -15.99 -2.30
N PHE A 186 -5.38 -15.32 -1.36
CA PHE A 186 -4.13 -15.79 -0.78
C PHE A 186 -4.42 -16.72 0.42
N PRO A 187 -3.86 -17.94 0.50
CA PRO A 187 -4.32 -18.97 1.45
C PRO A 187 -3.79 -18.81 2.87
N ILE A 188 -3.37 -17.61 3.26
CA ILE A 188 -2.84 -17.32 4.59
C ILE A 188 -3.91 -16.62 5.41
N PHE A 189 -4.20 -17.16 6.59
CA PHE A 189 -5.07 -16.51 7.54
C PHE A 189 -4.33 -15.34 8.15
N HIS A 190 -4.86 -14.13 7.97
CA HIS A 190 -4.22 -12.91 8.39
C HIS A 190 -5.16 -12.15 9.32
N THR A 191 -4.67 -11.84 10.51
CA THR A 191 -5.39 -11.00 11.48
C THR A 191 -4.81 -9.60 11.49
N ASN A 192 -5.67 -8.60 11.65
CA ASN A 192 -5.30 -7.19 11.71
C ASN A 192 -6.06 -6.53 12.85
N MET A 193 -5.35 -5.85 13.73
CA MET A 193 -5.96 -5.16 14.86
C MET A 193 -5.20 -3.88 15.19
N THR A 194 -5.93 -2.95 15.79
CA THR A 194 -5.40 -1.68 16.30
C THR A 194 -5.62 -1.69 17.80
N VAL A 195 -4.54 -1.49 18.55
CA VAL A 195 -4.49 -1.70 20.00
C VAL A 195 -3.96 -0.45 20.66
N THR A 196 -4.66 0.03 21.68
CA THR A 196 -4.13 0.98 22.66
C THR A 196 -4.13 0.27 23.99
N TYR A 197 -2.97 0.12 24.62
CA TYR A 197 -2.88 -0.56 25.92
C TYR A 197 -3.47 0.26 27.07
N ASN A 198 -3.67 1.58 26.86
CA ASN A 198 -4.09 2.55 27.88
C ASN A 198 -3.17 2.53 29.11
N ASP A 199 -1.89 2.22 28.88
CA ASP A 199 -0.89 1.99 29.92
C ASP A 199 0.49 2.42 29.37
N ALA A 200 1.01 3.50 29.94
CA ALA A 200 2.27 4.11 29.54
C ALA A 200 3.46 3.17 29.66
N GLU A 201 3.52 2.35 30.73
CA GLU A 201 4.64 1.44 30.97
C GLU A 201 4.62 0.30 29.96
N LYS A 202 3.44 -0.29 29.69
CA LYS A 202 3.30 -1.32 28.66
C LYS A 202 3.68 -0.79 27.28
N ALA A 203 3.18 0.39 26.92
CA ALA A 203 3.43 1.01 25.63
C ALA A 203 4.92 1.32 25.40
N ARG A 204 5.63 1.82 26.43
CA ARG A 204 7.08 2.01 26.38
C ARG A 204 7.83 0.68 26.28
N TYR A 205 7.44 -0.30 27.09
CA TYR A 205 8.09 -1.62 27.14
C TYR A 205 8.10 -2.30 25.76
N VAL A 206 6.94 -2.39 25.10
CA VAL A 206 6.84 -3.10 23.82
C VAL A 206 7.59 -2.39 22.67
N ARG A 207 7.90 -1.10 22.81
CA ARG A 207 8.66 -0.30 21.84
C ARG A 207 10.14 -0.18 22.17
N GLN A 208 10.55 -0.50 23.40
CA GLN A 208 11.89 -0.19 23.92
C GLN A 208 13.01 -0.65 22.99
N ARG A 209 12.86 -1.84 22.39
CA ARG A 209 13.86 -2.40 21.48
C ARG A 209 13.65 -2.02 20.02
N PHE A 210 12.39 -1.91 19.59
CA PHE A 210 12.01 -1.63 18.21
C PHE A 210 11.01 -0.47 18.18
N PRO A 211 11.48 0.78 18.12
CA PRO A 211 10.65 1.94 18.41
C PRO A 211 9.59 2.24 17.36
N THR A 212 9.68 1.70 16.14
CA THR A 212 8.73 1.98 15.06
C THR A 212 7.93 0.74 14.65
N SER A 213 8.63 -0.36 14.37
CA SER A 213 8.03 -1.62 13.93
C SER A 213 9.03 -2.76 13.92
N TYR A 214 8.53 -4.00 13.93
CA TYR A 214 9.31 -5.21 13.65
C TYR A 214 8.43 -6.33 13.06
N LEU A 215 9.09 -7.34 12.49
CA LEU A 215 8.50 -8.62 12.12
C LEU A 215 9.13 -9.74 12.94
N ALA A 216 8.32 -10.49 13.69
CA ALA A 216 8.74 -11.71 14.35
C ALA A 216 8.34 -12.92 13.49
N LEU A 217 9.30 -13.80 13.20
CA LEU A 217 9.11 -15.03 12.43
C LEU A 217 9.29 -16.22 13.38
N SER A 218 8.25 -17.03 13.55
CA SER A 218 8.27 -18.19 14.44
C SER A 218 8.75 -19.44 13.70
N ASP A 219 9.53 -20.27 14.38
CA ASP A 219 9.91 -21.61 13.90
C ASP A 219 8.71 -22.55 13.70
N LYS A 220 7.54 -22.18 14.21
CA LYS A 220 6.25 -22.85 13.99
C LYS A 220 5.47 -22.27 12.81
N SER A 221 6.15 -21.60 11.88
CA SER A 221 5.61 -21.13 10.59
C SER A 221 4.43 -20.14 10.72
N TYR A 222 4.55 -19.18 11.63
CA TYR A 222 3.65 -18.01 11.71
C TYR A 222 4.42 -16.72 11.96
N HIS A 223 3.78 -15.59 11.63
CA HIS A 223 4.37 -14.27 11.82
C HIS A 223 3.61 -13.43 12.81
N ALA A 224 4.34 -12.61 13.54
CA ALA A 224 3.79 -11.57 14.40
C ALA A 224 4.42 -10.22 14.00
N PHE A 225 3.60 -9.32 13.48
CA PHE A 225 4.00 -7.99 13.05
C PHE A 225 3.50 -6.95 14.06
N GLN A 226 4.35 -5.98 14.37
CA GLN A 226 3.98 -4.83 15.18
C GLN A 226 4.48 -3.55 14.51
N SER A 227 3.64 -2.52 14.56
CA SER A 227 4.06 -1.12 14.40
C SER A 227 3.27 -0.22 15.31
N SER A 228 3.80 0.95 15.61
CA SER A 228 3.21 1.88 16.58
C SER A 228 3.18 3.28 16.03
N SER A 229 2.15 4.03 16.39
CA SER A 229 2.00 5.45 16.09
C SER A 229 1.65 6.25 17.34
N MET A 230 2.03 7.52 17.34
CA MET A 230 1.92 8.43 18.48
C MET A 230 0.92 9.54 18.14
N PRO A 231 -0.40 9.31 18.27
CA PRO A 231 -1.40 10.29 17.85
C PRO A 231 -1.29 11.62 18.62
N ASP A 232 -1.06 11.55 19.93
CA ASP A 232 -0.92 12.73 20.80
C ASP A 232 0.54 13.09 21.08
N GLY A 233 1.49 12.44 20.41
CA GLY A 233 2.93 12.69 20.54
C GLY A 233 3.69 11.70 21.44
N PRO A 234 5.02 11.82 21.49
CA PRO A 234 5.89 10.89 22.21
C PRO A 234 5.77 10.97 23.74
N ASP A 235 5.30 12.11 24.27
CA ASP A 235 5.15 12.32 25.71
C ASP A 235 3.87 11.69 26.30
N HIS A 236 3.01 11.12 25.44
CA HIS A 236 1.72 10.51 25.79
C HIS A 236 1.66 9.00 25.45
N PRO A 237 2.52 8.16 26.04
CA PRO A 237 2.58 6.74 25.69
C PRO A 237 1.32 5.93 25.98
N GLU A 238 0.50 6.38 26.93
CA GLU A 238 -0.82 5.81 27.19
C GLU A 238 -1.78 5.90 25.99
N SER A 239 -1.59 6.88 25.10
CA SER A 239 -2.43 7.07 23.91
C SER A 239 -1.82 6.48 22.64
N TRP A 240 -0.63 5.87 22.73
CA TRP A 240 0.00 5.25 21.57
C TRP A 240 -0.83 4.11 21.01
N VAL A 241 -0.88 4.08 19.68
CA VAL A 241 -1.69 3.14 18.92
C VAL A 241 -0.79 2.14 18.22
N PHE A 242 -1.03 0.85 18.45
CA PHE A 242 -0.28 -0.27 17.93
C PHE A 242 -1.08 -0.99 16.86
N HIS A 243 -0.56 -0.99 15.63
CA HIS A 243 -1.05 -1.86 14.58
C HIS A 243 -0.33 -3.20 14.70
N LEU A 244 -1.10 -4.22 15.08
CA LEU A 244 -0.63 -5.60 15.23
C LEU A 244 -1.26 -6.47 14.15
N ALA A 245 -0.48 -7.42 13.65
CA ALA A 245 -0.97 -8.44 12.75
C ALA A 245 -0.31 -9.78 13.06
N MET A 246 -1.08 -10.86 12.96
CA MET A 246 -0.54 -12.22 13.06
C MET A 246 -1.07 -13.05 11.89
N ALA A 247 -0.18 -13.80 11.24
CA ALA A 247 -0.51 -14.54 10.02
C ALA A 247 0.06 -15.97 10.03
N TRP A 248 -0.74 -16.94 9.57
CA TRP A 248 -0.39 -18.37 9.54
C TRP A 248 -1.25 -19.15 8.54
N PHE A 249 -0.82 -20.36 8.17
CA PHE A 249 -1.65 -21.30 7.44
C PHE A 249 -2.73 -21.89 8.36
N MET A 250 -3.99 -21.82 7.93
CA MET A 250 -5.11 -22.45 8.65
C MET A 250 -5.50 -23.75 7.96
N GLU A 251 -5.43 -24.86 8.70
CA GLU A 251 -5.80 -26.18 8.19
C GLU A 251 -7.31 -26.42 8.27
N HIS A 252 -7.96 -26.08 9.40
CA HIS A 252 -9.39 -26.34 9.64
C HIS A 252 -10.10 -25.26 10.48
N GLY A 253 -11.37 -25.01 10.17
CA GLY A 253 -12.23 -24.02 10.84
C GLY A 253 -11.78 -22.58 10.59
N GLN A 254 -12.69 -21.60 10.64
CA GLN A 254 -12.27 -20.20 10.73
C GLN A 254 -12.92 -19.62 11.98
N PRO A 255 -12.15 -18.99 12.88
CA PRO A 255 -12.73 -18.34 14.05
C PRO A 255 -13.71 -17.28 13.59
N ALA A 256 -14.96 -17.43 14.00
CA ALA A 256 -16.08 -16.63 13.55
C ALA A 256 -16.10 -15.27 14.25
N THR A 257 -15.68 -15.23 15.52
CA THR A 257 -15.78 -14.06 16.38
C THR A 257 -14.43 -13.36 16.59
N TYR A 258 -14.47 -12.10 17.05
CA TYR A 258 -13.27 -11.39 17.48
C TYR A 258 -12.60 -12.05 18.68
N ARG A 259 -13.38 -12.59 19.62
CA ARG A 259 -12.88 -13.26 20.83
C ARG A 259 -12.10 -14.52 20.50
N GLU A 260 -12.65 -15.40 19.66
CA GLU A 260 -11.96 -16.62 19.23
C GLU A 260 -10.62 -16.31 18.55
N ARG A 261 -10.57 -15.27 17.70
CA ARG A 261 -9.32 -14.84 17.06
C ARG A 261 -8.32 -14.31 18.07
N LEU A 262 -8.77 -13.53 19.05
CA LEU A 262 -7.93 -13.00 20.11
C LEU A 262 -7.34 -14.13 20.96
N ASP A 263 -8.14 -15.14 21.32
CA ASP A 263 -7.69 -16.28 22.11
C ASP A 263 -6.62 -17.09 21.36
N MET A 264 -6.81 -17.34 20.05
CA MET A 264 -5.80 -17.99 19.21
C MET A 264 -4.49 -17.18 19.12
N ILE A 265 -4.59 -15.85 18.99
CA ILE A 265 -3.42 -14.97 18.96
C ILE A 265 -2.66 -15.04 20.28
N ARG A 266 -3.37 -14.98 21.42
CA ARG A 266 -2.78 -15.04 22.75
C ARG A 266 -2.10 -16.39 23.00
N GLU A 267 -2.72 -17.49 22.59
CA GLU A 267 -2.15 -18.83 22.69
C GLU A 267 -0.83 -18.92 21.93
N LYS A 268 -0.81 -18.51 20.65
CA LYS A 268 0.43 -18.48 19.86
C LYS A 268 1.50 -17.59 20.49
N ALA A 269 1.08 -16.40 20.94
CA ALA A 269 1.97 -15.41 21.53
C ALA A 269 2.68 -15.90 22.80
N GLN A 270 2.13 -16.87 23.54
CA GLN A 270 2.80 -17.44 24.73
C GLN A 270 4.19 -18.01 24.41
N SER A 271 4.39 -18.51 23.19
CA SER A 271 5.67 -19.08 22.77
C SER A 271 6.68 -18.07 22.23
N LEU A 272 6.27 -16.81 22.05
CA LEU A 272 7.17 -15.77 21.57
C LEU A 272 8.06 -15.25 22.70
N ALA A 273 9.18 -14.66 22.32
CA ALA A 273 10.03 -13.84 23.19
C ALA A 273 9.60 -12.37 23.16
N GLU A 274 10.23 -11.57 24.02
CA GLU A 274 9.97 -10.14 24.09
C GLU A 274 10.66 -9.35 22.96
N PRO A 275 10.03 -8.29 22.43
CA PRO A 275 8.76 -7.70 22.91
C PRO A 275 7.49 -8.33 22.29
N ALA A 276 7.63 -9.35 21.43
CA ALA A 276 6.49 -9.91 20.70
C ALA A 276 5.47 -10.58 21.61
N ARG A 277 5.89 -11.35 22.60
CA ARG A 277 4.98 -11.95 23.57
C ARG A 277 4.09 -10.92 24.26
N SER A 278 4.67 -9.91 24.88
CA SER A 278 3.89 -8.89 25.60
C SER A 278 3.01 -8.06 24.67
N SER A 279 3.49 -7.77 23.45
CA SER A 279 2.69 -7.05 22.45
C SER A 279 1.36 -7.73 22.13
N PHE A 280 1.34 -9.07 22.07
CA PHE A 280 0.13 -9.82 21.73
C PHE A 280 -0.63 -10.35 22.95
N THR A 281 0.04 -10.63 24.06
CA THR A 281 -0.63 -11.12 25.29
C THR A 281 -1.32 -10.01 26.08
N TRP A 282 -0.87 -8.76 25.96
CA TRP A 282 -1.49 -7.61 26.63
C TRP A 282 -2.60 -6.92 25.82
N ILE A 283 -2.97 -7.45 24.66
CA ILE A 283 -4.08 -6.92 23.86
C ILE A 283 -5.34 -6.89 24.74
N PRO A 284 -6.08 -5.76 24.83
CA PRO A 284 -7.34 -5.68 25.59
C PRO A 284 -8.40 -6.67 25.10
N ASP A 285 -9.21 -7.16 26.03
CA ASP A 285 -10.23 -8.20 25.80
C ASP A 285 -11.33 -7.81 24.80
N ASP A 286 -11.62 -6.52 24.69
CA ASP A 286 -12.62 -5.91 23.82
C ASP A 286 -12.07 -5.51 22.44
N THR A 287 -10.80 -5.82 22.16
CA THR A 287 -10.17 -5.53 20.87
C THR A 287 -10.87 -6.25 19.72
N GLN A 288 -11.23 -5.49 18.68
CA GLN A 288 -11.77 -6.04 17.44
C GLN A 288 -10.64 -6.64 16.58
N VAL A 289 -10.54 -7.97 16.57
CA VAL A 289 -9.53 -8.69 15.76
C VAL A 289 -10.08 -8.99 14.38
N HIS A 290 -9.85 -8.09 13.42
CA HIS A 290 -10.34 -8.26 12.06
C HIS A 290 -9.56 -9.36 11.33
N LYS A 291 -10.28 -10.13 10.51
CA LYS A 291 -9.65 -11.00 9.51
C LYS A 291 -9.42 -10.17 8.25
N ALA A 292 -8.17 -10.13 7.78
CA ALA A 292 -7.83 -9.53 6.51
C ALA A 292 -7.96 -10.59 5.39
N ASP A 293 -8.92 -10.39 4.48
CA ASP A 293 -9.04 -11.22 3.28
C ASP A 293 -8.01 -10.77 2.24
N ILE A 294 -6.79 -11.31 2.36
CA ILE A 294 -5.68 -11.01 1.46
C ILE A 294 -5.96 -11.63 0.09
N SER A 295 -5.84 -10.82 -0.95
CA SER A 295 -6.06 -11.21 -2.33
C SER A 295 -5.00 -10.58 -3.22
N TYR A 296 -4.75 -11.18 -4.38
CA TYR A 296 -3.79 -10.68 -5.35
C TYR A 296 -4.29 -10.88 -6.78
N TRP A 297 -3.72 -10.12 -7.72
CA TRP A 297 -3.97 -10.31 -9.15
C TRP A 297 -2.66 -10.12 -9.91
N VAL A 298 -2.20 -11.19 -10.56
CA VAL A 298 -0.97 -11.14 -11.36
C VAL A 298 -1.24 -10.27 -12.57
N THR A 299 -0.55 -9.13 -12.67
CA THR A 299 -0.85 -8.10 -13.68
C THR A 299 -0.71 -8.61 -15.11
N GLN A 300 -1.74 -8.35 -15.91
CA GLN A 300 -1.84 -8.71 -17.32
C GLN A 300 -2.09 -7.47 -18.17
N PRO A 301 -1.77 -7.49 -19.47
CA PRO A 301 -2.19 -6.44 -20.39
C PRO A 301 -3.72 -6.36 -20.52
N TRP A 302 -4.23 -5.15 -20.76
CA TRP A 302 -5.65 -4.87 -20.99
C TRP A 302 -5.83 -3.96 -22.22
N ASP A 303 -7.08 -3.80 -22.64
CA ASP A 303 -7.43 -2.78 -23.63
C ASP A 303 -7.59 -1.41 -22.94
N ASN A 304 -6.59 -0.55 -23.11
CA ASN A 304 -6.59 0.82 -22.56
C ASN A 304 -7.46 1.80 -23.37
N ARG A 305 -8.20 1.31 -24.38
CA ARG A 305 -9.16 2.07 -25.19
C ARG A 305 -8.52 3.27 -25.90
N GLN A 306 -7.33 3.05 -26.46
CA GLN A 306 -6.49 4.07 -27.08
C GLN A 306 -6.00 5.13 -26.07
N GLY A 307 -5.68 4.70 -24.85
CA GLY A 307 -5.20 5.53 -23.74
C GLY A 307 -6.29 6.25 -22.94
N ARG A 308 -7.58 6.02 -23.20
CA ARG A 308 -8.68 6.68 -22.48
C ARG A 308 -9.05 6.00 -21.17
N LEU A 309 -8.47 4.83 -20.89
CA LEU A 309 -8.62 4.11 -19.65
C LEU A 309 -7.27 3.55 -19.22
N THR A 310 -6.94 3.64 -17.93
CA THR A 310 -5.80 2.91 -17.34
C THR A 310 -6.02 2.64 -15.86
N LEU A 311 -5.09 1.93 -15.22
CA LEU A 311 -5.15 1.48 -13.83
C LEU A 311 -3.87 1.88 -13.08
N ILE A 312 -3.99 2.16 -11.77
CA ILE A 312 -2.85 2.42 -10.88
C ILE A 312 -3.01 1.71 -9.53
N GLY A 313 -1.89 1.45 -8.85
CA GLY A 313 -1.89 0.84 -7.51
C GLY A 313 -2.59 -0.52 -7.47
N ASP A 314 -3.30 -0.80 -6.39
CA ASP A 314 -4.03 -2.06 -6.19
C ASP A 314 -5.13 -2.32 -7.25
N ALA A 315 -5.53 -1.32 -8.04
CA ALA A 315 -6.38 -1.57 -9.19
C ALA A 315 -5.62 -2.28 -10.33
N ALA A 316 -4.32 -2.05 -10.47
CA ALA A 316 -3.45 -2.63 -11.48
C ALA A 316 -2.66 -3.87 -11.00
N HIS A 317 -2.23 -3.90 -9.74
CA HIS A 317 -1.32 -4.92 -9.22
C HIS A 317 -1.51 -5.19 -7.72
N PRO A 318 -2.73 -5.55 -7.26
CA PRO A 318 -2.92 -5.88 -5.86
C PRO A 318 -2.07 -7.10 -5.49
N MET A 319 -1.34 -6.99 -4.37
CA MET A 319 -0.34 -7.97 -3.95
C MET A 319 -0.43 -8.27 -2.44
N PRO A 320 0.01 -9.46 -2.00
CA PRO A 320 0.10 -9.76 -0.58
C PRO A 320 1.09 -8.81 0.13
N PRO A 321 0.86 -8.42 1.40
CA PRO A 321 1.62 -7.36 2.06
C PRO A 321 3.03 -7.79 2.51
N TYR A 322 3.44 -9.03 2.26
CA TYR A 322 4.61 -9.65 2.89
C TYR A 322 5.97 -9.09 2.43
N ARG A 323 6.01 -8.31 1.34
CA ARG A 323 7.20 -7.53 0.94
C ARG A 323 7.13 -6.05 1.29
N GLY A 324 5.99 -5.53 1.75
CA GLY A 324 5.83 -4.11 2.07
C GLY A 324 5.92 -3.17 0.85
N GLN A 325 5.51 -3.62 -0.34
CA GLN A 325 5.76 -2.92 -1.61
C GLN A 325 4.59 -2.09 -2.15
N GLY A 326 3.35 -2.42 -1.81
CA GLY A 326 2.15 -1.86 -2.45
C GLY A 326 2.13 -0.32 -2.55
N LEU A 327 2.34 0.39 -1.43
CA LEU A 327 2.32 1.87 -1.45
C LEU A 327 3.47 2.46 -2.28
N ASN A 328 4.65 1.85 -2.27
CA ASN A 328 5.78 2.34 -3.05
C ASN A 328 5.52 2.20 -4.55
N HIS A 329 4.90 1.09 -4.98
CA HIS A 329 4.44 0.92 -6.35
C HIS A 329 3.33 1.90 -6.72
N CYS A 330 2.39 2.19 -5.81
CA CYS A 330 1.36 3.23 -6.03
C CYS A 330 1.97 4.62 -6.30
N ILE A 331 3.03 4.97 -5.57
CA ILE A 331 3.75 6.24 -5.74
C ILE A 331 4.51 6.24 -7.07
N CYS A 332 5.20 5.15 -7.40
CA CYS A 332 5.89 4.97 -8.68
C CYS A 332 4.93 5.11 -9.87
N ASP A 333 3.78 4.43 -9.82
CA ASP A 333 2.74 4.52 -10.84
C ASP A 333 2.26 5.95 -11.04
N THR A 334 1.98 6.66 -9.94
CA THR A 334 1.51 8.04 -9.99
C THR A 334 2.55 8.94 -10.64
N SER A 335 3.82 8.76 -10.31
CA SER A 335 4.94 9.51 -10.90
C SER A 335 5.05 9.30 -12.42
N HIS A 336 5.06 8.05 -12.88
CA HIS A 336 5.15 7.75 -14.31
C HIS A 336 3.90 8.20 -15.09
N LEU A 337 2.72 7.98 -14.52
CA LEU A 337 1.47 8.38 -15.16
C LEU A 337 1.35 9.91 -15.25
N LEU A 338 1.71 10.64 -14.18
CA LEU A 338 1.73 12.10 -14.18
C LEU A 338 2.65 12.65 -15.28
N ALA A 339 3.86 12.10 -15.40
CA ALA A 339 4.81 12.51 -16.44
C ALA A 339 4.25 12.28 -17.86
N GLY A 340 3.52 11.18 -18.07
CA GLY A 340 2.80 10.92 -19.31
C GLY A 340 1.70 11.95 -19.58
N ILE A 341 0.83 12.22 -18.61
CA ILE A 341 -0.25 13.19 -18.74
C ILE A 341 0.29 14.61 -18.98
N GLN A 342 1.39 15.00 -18.33
CA GLN A 342 2.04 16.29 -18.57
C GLN A 342 2.53 16.45 -20.00
N LYS A 343 3.04 15.39 -20.65
CA LYS A 343 3.39 15.42 -22.09
C LYS A 343 2.17 15.62 -22.97
N VAL A 344 1.04 15.00 -22.62
CA VAL A 344 -0.24 15.21 -23.33
C VAL A 344 -0.69 16.67 -23.21
N VAL A 345 -0.63 17.24 -22.01
CA VAL A 345 -0.98 18.66 -21.76
C VAL A 345 0.05 19.62 -22.38
N ALA A 346 1.29 19.21 -22.59
CA ALA A 346 2.27 19.98 -23.35
C ALA A 346 2.08 19.87 -24.88
N GLY A 347 1.20 18.99 -25.36
CA GLY A 347 1.03 18.69 -26.78
C GLY A 347 2.20 17.94 -27.40
N THR A 348 3.08 17.34 -26.58
CA THR A 348 4.29 16.62 -27.03
C THR A 348 4.10 15.11 -27.14
N ALA A 349 2.95 14.60 -26.69
CA ALA A 349 2.52 13.22 -26.90
C ALA A 349 0.99 13.15 -27.04
N THR A 350 0.49 12.17 -27.77
CA THR A 350 -0.93 11.80 -27.73
C THR A 350 -1.24 11.03 -26.45
N LEU A 351 -2.52 11.02 -26.06
CA LEU A 351 -2.96 10.24 -24.90
C LEU A 351 -2.62 8.74 -25.05
N LYS A 352 -2.84 8.18 -26.25
CA LYS A 352 -2.47 6.81 -26.57
C LYS A 352 -0.99 6.53 -26.33
N GLU A 353 -0.10 7.36 -26.86
CA GLU A 353 1.34 7.19 -26.71
C GLU A 353 1.76 7.27 -25.24
N ALA A 354 1.27 8.28 -24.51
CA ALA A 354 1.60 8.48 -23.10
C ALA A 354 1.17 7.29 -22.22
N ILE A 355 -0.06 6.82 -22.37
CA ILE A 355 -0.59 5.70 -21.58
C ILE A 355 0.03 4.38 -21.99
N THR A 356 0.26 4.15 -23.29
CA THR A 356 0.97 2.96 -23.76
C THR A 356 2.40 2.90 -23.19
N ALA A 357 3.11 4.03 -23.14
CA ALA A 357 4.45 4.10 -22.56
C ALA A 357 4.45 3.85 -21.04
N TYR A 358 3.46 4.38 -20.32
CA TYR A 358 3.26 4.10 -18.89
C TYR A 358 3.00 2.61 -18.64
N GLU A 359 2.07 2.01 -19.38
CA GLU A 359 1.68 0.61 -19.21
C GLU A 359 2.78 -0.37 -19.63
N ALA A 360 3.60 -0.02 -20.62
CA ALA A 360 4.75 -0.82 -21.05
C ALA A 360 5.80 -0.99 -19.94
N GLU A 361 5.89 -0.03 -19.01
CA GLU A 361 6.73 -0.11 -17.82
C GLU A 361 5.98 -0.75 -16.64
N MET A 362 4.77 -0.26 -16.34
CA MET A 362 4.05 -0.63 -15.13
C MET A 362 3.56 -2.09 -15.15
N ILE A 363 3.12 -2.62 -16.29
CA ILE A 363 2.56 -3.98 -16.37
C ILE A 363 3.62 -5.04 -16.03
N PRO A 364 4.83 -5.04 -16.64
CA PRO A 364 5.90 -5.97 -16.25
C PRO A 364 6.30 -5.81 -14.78
N ARG A 365 6.54 -4.58 -14.31
CA ARG A 365 6.90 -4.29 -12.93
C ARG A 365 5.87 -4.82 -11.94
N GLY A 366 4.59 -4.49 -12.15
CA GLY A 366 3.48 -4.93 -11.30
C GLY A 366 3.33 -6.46 -11.30
N ARG A 367 3.45 -7.10 -12.47
CA ARG A 367 3.37 -8.56 -12.59
C ARG A 367 4.44 -9.26 -11.78
N GLU A 368 5.69 -8.84 -11.93
CA GLU A 368 6.82 -9.44 -11.23
C GLU A 368 6.73 -9.20 -9.73
N GLU A 369 6.33 -7.99 -9.31
CA GLU A 369 6.19 -7.67 -7.90
C GLU A 369 5.06 -8.47 -7.23
N VAL A 370 3.92 -8.65 -7.89
CA VAL A 370 2.84 -9.50 -7.39
C VAL A 370 3.33 -10.94 -7.22
N LYS A 371 4.00 -11.50 -8.23
CA LYS A 371 4.54 -12.87 -8.15
C LYS A 371 5.54 -13.02 -7.02
N CYS A 372 6.47 -12.08 -6.88
CA CYS A 372 7.47 -12.08 -5.83
C CYS A 372 6.83 -11.94 -4.43
N SER A 373 5.81 -11.10 -4.30
CA SER A 373 5.07 -10.93 -3.04
C SER A 373 4.26 -12.17 -2.65
N VAL A 374 3.75 -12.92 -3.63
CA VAL A 374 3.10 -14.22 -3.43
C VAL A 374 4.12 -15.26 -2.95
N GLU A 375 5.24 -15.41 -3.67
CA GLU A 375 6.33 -16.32 -3.30
C GLU A 375 6.86 -16.03 -1.90
N ASN A 376 7.18 -14.76 -1.62
CA ASN A 376 7.63 -14.33 -0.30
C ASN A 376 6.59 -14.60 0.79
N GLY A 377 5.31 -14.42 0.47
CA GLY A 377 4.23 -14.76 1.39
C GLY A 377 4.24 -16.25 1.76
N TYR A 378 4.43 -17.17 0.82
CA TYR A 378 4.56 -18.59 1.13
C TYR A 378 5.84 -18.88 1.94
N MET A 379 6.99 -18.42 1.45
CA MET A 379 8.29 -18.75 2.06
C MET A 379 8.47 -18.17 3.45
N LEU A 380 7.88 -17.01 3.75
CA LEU A 380 7.96 -16.51 5.12
C LEU A 380 7.22 -17.46 6.09
N HIS A 381 6.09 -18.03 5.69
CA HIS A 381 5.31 -18.96 6.53
C HIS A 381 5.77 -20.43 6.37
N ASP A 382 7.02 -20.63 5.99
CA ASP A 382 7.69 -21.92 5.96
C ASP A 382 9.09 -21.72 6.52
N TRP A 383 9.29 -22.15 7.77
CA TRP A 383 10.54 -21.94 8.49
C TRP A 383 11.78 -22.48 7.75
N ASP A 384 11.65 -23.61 7.04
CA ASP A 384 12.76 -24.22 6.32
C ASP A 384 13.16 -23.40 5.08
N GLN A 385 12.22 -22.60 4.55
CA GLN A 385 12.42 -21.79 3.34
C GLN A 385 12.63 -20.29 3.64
N VAL A 386 12.39 -19.84 4.88
CA VAL A 386 12.33 -18.42 5.24
C VAL A 386 13.58 -17.62 4.86
N ARG A 387 14.77 -18.21 5.05
CA ARG A 387 16.07 -17.58 4.74
C ARG A 387 16.29 -17.36 3.24
N GLU A 388 15.59 -18.14 2.42
CA GLU A 388 15.65 -18.06 0.97
C GLU A 388 14.56 -17.14 0.39
N SER A 389 13.71 -16.56 1.24
CA SER A 389 12.63 -15.69 0.80
C SER A 389 13.14 -14.41 0.15
N PRO A 390 12.37 -13.81 -0.80
CA PRO A 390 12.76 -12.58 -1.46
C PRO A 390 13.12 -11.42 -0.52
N VAL A 391 12.44 -11.27 0.63
CA VAL A 391 12.78 -10.20 1.59
C VAL A 391 14.14 -10.41 2.25
N PHE A 392 14.56 -11.66 2.49
CA PHE A 392 15.90 -11.97 3.03
C PHE A 392 16.99 -11.82 1.96
N ARG A 393 16.72 -12.24 0.72
CA ARG A 393 17.71 -12.19 -0.37
C ARG A 393 17.86 -10.79 -0.99
N GLN A 394 16.79 -10.00 -1.01
CA GLN A 394 16.73 -8.74 -1.78
C GLN A 394 16.28 -7.52 -0.96
N GLY A 395 15.78 -7.72 0.27
CA GLY A 395 15.23 -6.64 1.09
C GLY A 395 14.02 -5.95 0.45
N PHE A 396 13.92 -4.65 0.63
CA PHE A 396 12.84 -3.82 0.07
C PHE A 396 13.06 -3.35 -1.36
N ARG A 397 14.07 -3.84 -2.08
CA ARG A 397 14.29 -3.43 -3.47
C ARG A 397 13.10 -3.85 -4.36
N PRO A 398 12.67 -2.98 -5.29
CA PRO A 398 11.77 -3.41 -6.35
C PRO A 398 12.47 -4.43 -7.26
N MET A 399 11.70 -5.21 -8.01
CA MET A 399 12.23 -6.17 -8.98
C MET A 399 13.12 -5.48 -10.04
N SER A 400 14.34 -5.98 -10.22
CA SER A 400 15.36 -5.37 -11.08
C SER A 400 14.96 -5.34 -12.56
N GLY A 401 15.39 -4.31 -13.28
CA GLY A 401 15.21 -4.20 -14.73
C GLY A 401 13.99 -3.36 -15.14
N HIS A 402 13.15 -2.99 -14.17
CA HIS A 402 12.01 -2.11 -14.35
C HIS A 402 12.25 -0.85 -13.51
N ASP A 403 12.10 0.33 -14.11
CA ASP A 403 12.47 1.65 -13.56
C ASP A 403 13.96 2.06 -13.64
N ARG A 404 14.40 2.49 -14.85
CA ARG A 404 15.76 3.02 -15.11
C ARG A 404 16.01 4.44 -14.56
N GLY A 405 15.06 5.02 -13.82
CA GLY A 405 15.10 6.42 -13.35
C GLY A 405 15.55 6.61 -11.90
N SER A 406 15.62 5.54 -11.09
CA SER A 406 16.15 5.63 -9.73
C SER A 406 17.67 5.42 -9.73
N VAL A 407 18.41 6.34 -9.11
CA VAL A 407 19.83 6.13 -8.84
C VAL A 407 19.90 5.00 -7.82
N ASP A 408 20.38 3.83 -8.25
CA ASP A 408 20.56 2.62 -7.45
C ASP A 408 21.59 2.90 -6.32
N GLY A 409 21.15 3.57 -5.25
CA GLY A 409 21.94 3.86 -4.05
C GLY A 409 21.87 2.76 -2.99
N HIS A 410 21.30 1.61 -3.32
CA HIS A 410 21.11 0.52 -2.37
C HIS A 410 22.21 -0.55 -2.53
N GLU A 411 23.06 -0.74 -1.51
CA GLU A 411 24.10 -1.79 -1.45
C GLU A 411 23.50 -3.17 -1.20
N LYS A 412 23.87 -4.18 -2.02
CA LYS A 412 23.35 -5.56 -1.91
C LYS A 412 23.56 -6.06 -0.48
N MET A 413 22.55 -6.72 0.12
CA MET A 413 22.77 -7.47 1.37
C MET A 413 23.91 -8.46 1.11
N GLN A 414 25.00 -8.29 1.85
CA GLN A 414 26.09 -9.24 1.84
C GLN A 414 25.68 -10.41 2.74
N PRO A 415 26.14 -11.64 2.50
CA PRO A 415 25.83 -12.79 3.37
C PRO A 415 26.16 -12.59 4.86
N LYS A 416 27.01 -11.60 5.17
CA LYS A 416 27.42 -11.16 6.51
C LYS A 416 26.39 -10.26 7.22
N ASP A 417 25.42 -9.69 6.49
CA ASP A 417 24.28 -8.95 7.06
C ASP A 417 23.14 -9.88 7.55
N ILE A 418 23.28 -11.19 7.29
CA ILE A 418 22.38 -12.28 7.68
C ILE A 418 22.87 -12.95 8.98
N ALA A 419 24.08 -12.62 9.45
CA ALA A 419 24.72 -13.24 10.59
C ALA A 419 25.15 -12.21 11.64
N ALA A 420 24.31 -12.01 12.65
CA ALA A 420 24.74 -11.64 13.98
C ALA A 420 24.07 -12.61 14.97
N ASN A 421 24.91 -13.36 15.69
CA ASN A 421 24.59 -14.47 16.61
C ASN A 421 23.29 -14.35 17.41
#